data_AF-E4XHT6-F1
#
_entry.id   AF-E4XHT6-F1
#
_cell.length_a   1.000
_cell.length_b   1.000
_cell.length_c   1.000
_cell.angle_alpha   90.00
_cell.angle_beta   90.00
_cell.angle_gamma   90.00
#
_symmetry.space_group_name_H-M   'P 1'
#
loop_
_entity.id
_entity.type
_entity.pdbx_description
1 polymer ?
#
loop_
_entity_poly.entity_id
_entity_poly.type
_entity_poly.pdbx_seq_one_letter_code
_entity_poly.pdbx_strand_id
1 'polypeptide(L)'
;MWWTSWLLVSSSHVFGNKINGKHECEPHKNIFFLKTHKAGSTTLQNVLLRYGEANSLTFALPKQPGAHVFNYNLKFNNDLVRPSPSGSYNILCNHLHFDEKGVKETMPQDTKNIAIVRNPLDLFESIMSYYTEEVRAFQRIPGRDIQSRMKNFLDEPS
;
A
#
# COMPACT_ATOMS: atom_id res chain seq x y z
N MET A 1 8.25 39.80 -23.84
CA MET A 1 6.90 39.66 -23.24
C MET A 1 6.86 38.29 -22.57
N TRP A 2 7.40 38.21 -21.36
CA TRP A 2 6.71 37.91 -20.09
C TRP A 2 6.51 36.41 -19.80
N TRP A 3 7.48 35.89 -19.03
CA TRP A 3 7.44 35.00 -17.85
C TRP A 3 6.49 33.79 -17.72
N THR A 4 7.13 32.73 -17.20
CA THR A 4 6.64 31.52 -16.53
C THR A 4 5.57 31.77 -15.45
N SER A 5 4.65 30.82 -15.25
CA SER A 5 3.90 30.70 -13.99
C SER A 5 3.94 29.28 -13.44
N TRP A 6 4.69 29.15 -12.34
CA TRP A 6 4.54 28.10 -11.33
C TRP A 6 3.38 28.51 -10.41
N LEU A 7 2.40 27.63 -10.18
CA LEU A 7 1.43 27.81 -9.11
C LEU A 7 2.04 27.30 -7.80
N LEU A 8 2.66 28.22 -7.07
CA LEU A 8 2.91 28.11 -5.64
C LEU A 8 1.58 28.32 -4.91
N VAL A 9 1.12 27.31 -4.15
CA VAL A 9 0.14 27.55 -3.10
C VAL A 9 0.87 28.24 -1.94
N SER A 10 0.69 29.56 -1.85
CA SER A 10 1.15 30.36 -0.71
C SER A 10 0.28 30.10 0.51
N SER A 11 0.79 29.34 1.48
CA SER A 11 0.26 29.40 2.85
C SER A 11 0.98 30.52 3.59
N SER A 12 0.30 31.64 3.76
CA SER A 12 0.77 32.75 4.58
C SER A 12 0.67 32.38 6.06
N HIS A 13 1.64 31.60 6.56
CA HIS A 13 1.86 31.45 7.99
C HIS A 13 2.98 32.40 8.42
N VAL A 14 2.55 33.56 8.89
CA VAL A 14 3.37 34.44 9.73
C VAL A 14 3.83 33.61 10.93
N PHE A 15 5.14 33.42 11.09
CA PHE A 15 5.73 32.84 12.30
C PHE A 15 5.56 33.82 13.47
N GLY A 16 4.34 33.87 14.02
CA GLY A 16 4.07 34.43 15.33
C GLY A 16 4.44 33.40 16.39
N ASN A 17 5.46 33.73 17.17
CA ASN A 17 5.92 32.92 18.30
C ASN A 17 4.82 32.85 19.38
N LYS A 18 4.03 31.77 19.39
CA LYS A 18 3.16 31.36 20.51
C LYS A 18 3.15 29.82 20.60
N ILE A 19 4.24 29.25 21.10
CA ILE A 19 4.23 27.88 21.62
C ILE A 19 3.59 27.88 23.02
N ASN A 20 2.26 27.90 23.08
CA ASN A 20 1.57 27.56 24.32
C ASN A 20 0.23 26.90 24.04
N GLY A 21 0.30 25.59 23.79
CA GLY A 21 -0.83 24.68 23.63
C GLY A 21 -0.29 23.29 23.32
N LYS A 22 -0.40 22.35 24.27
CA LYS A 22 -0.28 20.93 23.94
C LYS A 22 -1.42 20.63 22.97
N HIS A 23 -1.13 20.50 21.69
CA HIS A 23 -2.08 19.87 20.78
C HIS A 23 -2.08 18.38 21.11
N GLU A 24 -3.04 17.95 21.91
CA GLU A 24 -3.36 16.52 22.02
C GLU A 24 -3.94 16.08 20.67
N CYS A 25 -3.21 15.21 19.98
CA CYS A 25 -3.70 14.58 18.76
C CYS A 25 -4.34 13.25 19.13
N GLU A 26 -5.60 13.08 18.75
CA GLU A 26 -6.29 11.80 18.88
C GLU A 26 -5.80 10.82 17.80
N PRO A 27 -5.44 9.57 18.17
CA PRO A 27 -5.05 8.55 17.20
C PRO A 27 -6.17 8.28 16.19
N HIS A 28 -5.84 8.33 14.90
CA HIS A 28 -6.78 8.01 13.85
C HIS A 28 -6.94 6.48 13.71
N LYS A 29 -8.17 5.99 13.62
CA LYS A 29 -8.48 4.55 13.68
C LYS A 29 -8.76 3.92 12.32
N ASN A 30 -9.27 4.70 11.37
CA ASN A 30 -9.72 4.18 10.08
C ASN A 30 -8.62 4.32 9.02
N ILE A 31 -7.97 3.22 8.67
CA ILE A 31 -6.76 3.23 7.85
C ILE A 31 -6.92 2.23 6.69
N PHE A 32 -6.80 2.75 5.47
CA PHE A 32 -6.55 1.94 4.29
C PHE A 32 -5.08 2.03 3.92
N PHE A 33 -4.42 0.88 3.83
CA PHE A 33 -3.05 0.79 3.34
C PHE A 33 -3.01 0.06 2.00
N LEU A 34 -2.75 0.80 0.92
CA LEU A 34 -2.50 0.25 -0.40
C LEU A 34 -1.10 -0.39 -0.41
N LYS A 35 -1.09 -1.70 -0.16
CA LYS A 35 0.14 -2.48 0.02
C LYS A 35 0.81 -2.80 -1.33
N THR A 36 1.81 -2.02 -1.71
CA THR A 36 2.68 -2.28 -2.88
C THR A 36 3.62 -3.46 -2.61
N HIS A 37 3.77 -4.37 -3.59
CA HIS A 37 4.74 -5.47 -3.50
C HIS A 37 6.17 -4.95 -3.47
N LYS A 38 7.03 -5.60 -2.67
CA LYS A 38 8.49 -5.35 -2.61
C LYS A 38 8.91 -3.90 -2.31
N ALA A 39 8.05 -3.13 -1.62
CA ALA A 39 8.29 -1.74 -1.24
C ALA A 39 8.46 -1.55 0.29
N GLY A 40 8.94 -2.57 1.02
CA GLY A 40 9.00 -2.52 2.50
C GLY A 40 7.63 -2.58 3.18
N SER A 41 6.59 -2.89 2.43
CA SER A 41 5.19 -2.79 2.84
C SER A 41 4.75 -3.82 3.89
N THR A 42 5.42 -4.98 3.97
CA THR A 42 5.16 -5.97 5.03
C THR A 42 5.53 -5.43 6.41
N THR A 43 6.55 -4.58 6.51
CA THR A 43 6.92 -3.94 7.78
C THR A 43 5.79 -3.03 8.26
N LEU A 44 5.30 -2.12 7.40
CA LEU A 44 4.19 -1.24 7.75
C LEU A 44 2.89 -2.01 8.03
N GLN A 45 2.61 -3.07 7.26
CA GLN A 45 1.46 -3.94 7.53
C GLN A 45 1.52 -4.51 8.96
N ASN A 46 2.67 -5.04 9.40
CA ASN A 46 2.81 -5.57 10.76
C ASN A 46 2.64 -4.49 11.83
N VAL A 47 3.11 -3.27 11.60
CA VAL A 47 2.86 -2.14 12.50
C VAL A 47 1.35 -1.85 12.60
N LEU A 48 0.63 -1.80 11.47
CA LEU A 48 -0.81 -1.56 11.45
C LEU A 48 -1.61 -2.68 12.12
N LEU A 49 -1.21 -3.94 11.92
CA LEU A 49 -1.83 -5.09 12.59
C LEU A 49 -1.67 -5.02 14.11
N ARG A 50 -0.46 -4.71 14.61
CA ARG A 50 -0.21 -4.54 16.05
C ARG A 50 -0.94 -3.33 16.62
N TYR A 51 -0.98 -2.22 15.88
CA TYR A 51 -1.73 -1.03 16.26
C TYR A 51 -3.23 -1.34 16.41
N GLY A 52 -3.82 -2.05 15.44
CA GLY A 52 -5.23 -2.41 15.51
C GLY A 52 -5.53 -3.38 16.65
N GLU A 53 -4.67 -4.38 16.87
CA GLU A 53 -4.82 -5.31 18.01
C GLU A 53 -4.75 -4.59 19.36
N ALA A 54 -3.75 -3.73 19.57
CA ALA A 54 -3.57 -2.99 20.81
C ALA A 54 -4.71 -1.99 21.11
N ASN A 55 -5.48 -1.58 20.09
CA ASN A 55 -6.57 -0.61 20.20
C ASN A 55 -7.96 -1.26 19.96
N SER A 56 -8.04 -2.60 19.95
CA SER A 56 -9.28 -3.34 19.74
C SER A 56 -10.04 -2.96 18.45
N LEU A 57 -9.29 -2.70 17.36
CA LEU A 57 -9.83 -2.32 16.07
C LEU A 57 -10.18 -3.53 15.20
N THR A 58 -11.12 -3.37 14.28
CA THR A 58 -11.55 -4.43 13.36
C THR A 58 -10.78 -4.38 12.04
N PHE A 59 -10.47 -5.56 11.50
CA PHE A 59 -9.71 -5.70 10.25
C PHE A 59 -10.58 -6.22 9.10
N ALA A 60 -10.45 -5.62 7.93
CA ALA A 60 -11.01 -6.14 6.69
C ALA A 60 -10.09 -7.25 6.15
N LEU A 61 -10.39 -8.50 6.50
CA LEU A 61 -9.60 -9.68 6.14
C LEU A 61 -10.20 -10.44 4.94
N PRO A 62 -9.39 -11.16 4.15
CA PRO A 62 -9.90 -12.03 3.09
C PRO A 62 -10.89 -13.08 3.61
N LYS A 63 -11.98 -13.27 2.86
CA LYS A 63 -13.01 -14.28 3.17
C LYS A 63 -12.46 -15.71 3.07
N GLN A 64 -11.53 -15.95 2.14
CA GLN A 64 -10.91 -17.26 1.94
C GLN A 64 -10.13 -17.70 3.20
N PRO A 65 -10.40 -18.89 3.77
CA PRO A 65 -9.67 -19.40 4.93
C PRO A 65 -8.17 -19.51 4.66
N GLY A 66 -7.35 -19.05 5.60
CA GLY A 66 -5.88 -19.08 5.50
C GLY A 66 -5.27 -18.11 4.49
N ALA A 67 -6.08 -17.31 3.78
CA ALA A 67 -5.57 -16.35 2.82
C ALA A 67 -5.00 -15.11 3.51
N HIS A 68 -3.77 -14.75 3.13
CA HIS A 68 -3.10 -13.53 3.59
C HIS A 68 -3.19 -12.39 2.55
N VAL A 69 -3.71 -12.69 1.36
CA VAL A 69 -3.98 -11.74 0.26
C VAL A 69 -5.43 -11.89 -0.22
N PHE A 70 -6.02 -10.82 -0.73
CA PHE A 70 -7.26 -10.88 -1.49
C PHE A 70 -7.00 -11.45 -2.90
N ASN A 71 -8.04 -11.98 -3.53
CA ASN A 71 -7.94 -12.54 -4.88
C ASN A 71 -7.52 -11.48 -5.89
N TYR A 72 -6.33 -11.61 -6.47
CA TYR A 72 -5.79 -10.66 -7.44
C TYR A 72 -6.46 -10.71 -8.82
N ASN A 73 -7.18 -11.79 -9.14
CA ASN A 73 -7.93 -11.90 -10.40
C ASN A 73 -9.22 -11.07 -10.39
N LEU A 74 -9.64 -10.57 -9.22
CA LEU A 74 -10.85 -9.79 -9.04
C LEU A 74 -10.49 -8.41 -8.49
N LYS A 75 -11.08 -7.36 -9.06
CA LYS A 75 -11.05 -6.04 -8.45
C LYS A 75 -11.64 -6.11 -7.04
N PHE A 76 -11.01 -5.42 -6.10
CA PHE A 76 -11.44 -5.42 -4.71
C PHE A 76 -12.89 -4.95 -4.58
N ASN A 77 -13.66 -5.64 -3.76
CA ASN A 77 -15.02 -5.28 -3.37
C ASN A 77 -15.31 -5.89 -2.00
N ASN A 78 -16.40 -5.44 -1.37
CA ASN A 78 -16.78 -5.85 -0.02
C ASN A 78 -17.13 -7.35 0.09
N ASP A 79 -17.59 -8.02 -0.98
CA ASP A 79 -17.92 -9.46 -0.95
C ASP A 79 -16.68 -10.35 -0.72
N LEU A 80 -15.49 -9.84 -1.01
CA LEU A 80 -14.22 -10.51 -0.76
C LEU A 80 -13.80 -10.47 0.71
N VAL A 81 -14.46 -9.65 1.53
CA VAL A 81 -14.13 -9.43 2.95
C VAL A 81 -14.89 -10.40 3.84
N ARG A 82 -14.22 -10.93 4.86
CA ARG A 82 -14.88 -11.72 5.90
C ARG A 82 -15.85 -10.84 6.69
N PRO A 83 -17.10 -11.28 6.93
CA PRO A 83 -18.05 -10.53 7.75
C PRO A 83 -17.49 -10.23 9.15
N SER A 84 -17.60 -8.96 9.57
CA SER A 84 -17.27 -8.50 10.92
C SER A 84 -18.54 -8.54 11.78
N PRO A 85 -18.48 -8.99 13.06
CA PRO A 85 -19.62 -8.92 13.97
C PRO A 85 -20.20 -7.52 14.15
N SER A 86 -19.37 -6.48 14.00
CA SER A 86 -19.78 -5.08 14.11
C SER A 86 -20.33 -4.50 12.79
N GLY A 87 -20.25 -5.25 11.68
CA GLY A 87 -20.58 -4.76 10.35
C GLY A 87 -19.64 -3.67 9.80
N SER A 88 -18.58 -3.30 10.53
CA SER A 88 -17.64 -2.24 10.15
C SER A 88 -16.18 -2.67 10.32
N TYR A 89 -15.31 -1.95 9.61
CA TYR A 89 -13.87 -2.21 9.54
C TYR A 89 -13.09 -0.93 9.82
N ASN A 90 -12.04 -1.04 10.63
CA ASN A 90 -11.13 0.08 10.87
C ASN A 90 -9.88 -0.01 10.00
N ILE A 91 -9.33 -1.21 9.75
CA ILE A 91 -8.07 -1.36 9.03
C ILE A 91 -8.20 -2.32 7.86
N LEU A 92 -7.85 -1.84 6.66
CA LEU A 92 -7.67 -2.65 5.45
C LEU A 92 -6.21 -2.52 5.01
N CYS A 93 -5.41 -3.57 5.21
CA CYS A 93 -3.95 -3.51 4.96
C CYS A 93 -3.37 -4.76 4.26
N ASN A 94 -4.22 -5.68 3.80
CA ASN A 94 -3.80 -6.85 3.03
C ASN A 94 -3.61 -6.49 1.55
N HIS A 95 -2.78 -7.28 0.88
CA HIS A 95 -2.60 -7.19 -0.57
C HIS A 95 -3.93 -7.42 -1.29
N LEU A 96 -4.27 -6.53 -2.23
CA LEU A 96 -5.49 -6.58 -3.04
C LEU A 96 -5.24 -6.03 -4.45
N HIS A 97 -6.16 -6.33 -5.36
CA HIS A 97 -6.26 -5.63 -6.64
C HIS A 97 -7.08 -4.36 -6.42
N PHE A 98 -6.43 -3.20 -6.49
CA PHE A 98 -7.04 -1.93 -6.11
C PHE A 98 -8.27 -1.59 -6.95
N ASP A 99 -9.34 -1.24 -6.26
CA ASP A 99 -10.54 -0.61 -6.80
C ASP A 99 -11.05 0.40 -5.79
N GLU A 100 -11.12 1.67 -6.20
CA GLU A 100 -11.45 2.77 -5.30
C GLU A 100 -12.89 2.64 -4.75
N LYS A 101 -13.82 2.19 -5.59
CA LYS A 101 -15.22 2.02 -5.20
C LYS A 101 -15.34 0.94 -4.13
N GLY A 102 -14.74 -0.23 -4.36
CA GLY A 102 -14.75 -1.31 -3.37
C GLY A 102 -14.13 -0.92 -2.02
N VAL A 103 -13.06 -0.12 -2.02
CA VAL A 103 -12.45 0.41 -0.79
C VAL A 103 -13.41 1.38 -0.09
N LYS A 104 -14.00 2.34 -0.81
CA LYS A 104 -14.94 3.33 -0.27
C LYS A 104 -16.22 2.69 0.29
N GLU A 105 -16.69 1.60 -0.32
CA GLU A 105 -17.86 0.85 0.16
C GLU A 105 -17.54 0.00 1.40
N THR A 106 -16.29 -0.42 1.56
CA THR A 106 -15.86 -1.25 2.70
C THR A 106 -15.47 -0.41 3.93
N MET A 107 -14.84 0.75 3.70
CA MET A 107 -14.18 1.53 4.75
C MET A 107 -15.01 2.77 5.15
N PRO A 108 -14.95 3.23 6.41
CA PRO A 108 -15.60 4.45 6.85
C PRO A 108 -15.17 5.70 6.07
N GLN A 109 -16.04 6.71 5.99
CA GLN A 109 -15.79 7.93 5.21
C GLN A 109 -14.57 8.74 5.68
N ASP A 110 -14.20 8.65 6.96
CA ASP A 110 -13.07 9.38 7.52
C ASP A 110 -11.71 8.66 7.34
N THR A 111 -11.69 7.53 6.61
CA THR A 111 -10.50 6.70 6.39
C THR A 111 -9.32 7.48 5.81
N LYS A 112 -8.14 7.30 6.41
CA LYS A 112 -6.86 7.76 5.87
C LYS A 112 -6.22 6.71 4.98
N ASN A 113 -5.87 7.14 3.77
CA ASN A 113 -5.25 6.30 2.76
C ASN A 113 -3.73 6.46 2.83
N ILE A 114 -3.01 5.35 2.97
CA ILE A 114 -1.55 5.28 2.99
C ILE A 114 -1.10 4.40 1.82
N ALA A 115 -0.01 4.77 1.17
CA ALA A 115 0.68 3.95 0.18
C ALA A 115 2.19 4.12 0.33
N ILE A 116 2.95 3.09 -0.02
CA ILE A 116 4.40 3.20 -0.17
C ILE A 116 4.73 2.99 -1.64
N VAL A 117 5.47 3.94 -2.22
CA VAL A 117 6.02 3.83 -3.57
C VAL A 117 7.53 3.59 -3.49
N ARG A 118 8.08 2.90 -4.49
CA ARG A 118 9.51 2.62 -4.62
C ARG A 118 9.95 2.95 -6.03
N ASN A 119 11.23 3.28 -6.21
CA ASN A 119 11.83 3.39 -7.55
C ASN A 119 11.49 2.12 -8.36
N PRO A 120 10.99 2.28 -9.61
CA PRO A 120 10.50 1.15 -10.39
C PRO A 120 11.58 0.13 -10.75
N LEU A 121 12.83 0.55 -10.97
CA LEU A 121 13.93 -0.35 -11.28
C LEU A 121 14.30 -1.21 -10.06
N ASP A 122 14.46 -0.58 -8.90
CA ASP A 122 14.76 -1.30 -7.65
C ASP A 122 13.62 -2.25 -7.24
N LEU A 123 12.37 -1.85 -7.50
CA LEU A 123 11.20 -2.68 -7.27
C LEU A 123 11.20 -3.88 -8.20
N PHE A 124 11.48 -3.68 -9.49
CA PHE A 124 11.53 -4.76 -10.47
C PHE A 124 12.67 -5.75 -10.18
N GLU A 125 13.86 -5.25 -9.84
CA GLU A 125 14.99 -6.11 -9.41
C GLU A 125 14.58 -6.97 -8.20
N SER A 126 13.92 -6.37 -7.21
CA SER A 126 13.44 -7.09 -6.03
C SER A 126 12.35 -8.12 -6.35
N ILE A 127 11.46 -7.83 -7.31
CA ILE A 127 10.43 -8.77 -7.80
C ILE A 127 11.10 -9.94 -8.52
N MET A 128 11.98 -9.67 -9.49
CA MET A 128 12.66 -10.71 -10.27
C MET A 128 13.49 -11.61 -9.37
N SER A 129 14.25 -11.03 -8.45
CA SER A 129 15.04 -11.79 -7.47
C SER A 129 14.14 -12.66 -6.59
N TYR A 130 13.06 -12.11 -6.05
CA TYR A 130 12.19 -12.83 -5.11
C TYR A 130 11.37 -13.95 -5.77
N TYR A 131 10.83 -13.71 -6.97
CA TYR A 131 9.94 -14.64 -7.66
C TYR A 131 10.66 -15.48 -8.74
N THR A 132 11.99 -15.50 -8.75
CA THR A 132 12.78 -16.20 -9.78
C THR A 132 12.41 -17.67 -9.89
N GLU A 133 12.20 -18.36 -8.77
CA GLU A 133 11.88 -19.79 -8.76
C GLU A 133 10.40 -20.07 -9.07
N GLU A 134 9.54 -19.07 -8.94
CA GLU A 134 8.08 -19.24 -9.06
C GLU A 134 7.55 -18.81 -10.43
N VAL A 135 8.19 -17.84 -11.07
CA VAL A 135 7.71 -17.23 -12.31
C VAL A 135 8.53 -17.72 -13.50
N ARG A 136 7.88 -18.52 -14.36
CA ARG A 136 8.51 -19.11 -15.55
C ARG A 136 9.14 -18.09 -16.49
N ALA A 137 8.54 -16.90 -16.62
CA ALA A 137 9.12 -15.83 -17.43
C ALA A 137 10.49 -15.40 -16.88
N PHE A 138 10.64 -15.31 -15.55
CA PHE A 138 11.92 -14.97 -14.94
C PHE A 138 12.94 -16.10 -15.09
N GLN A 139 12.54 -17.36 -14.94
CA GLN A 139 13.44 -18.51 -15.09
C GLN A 139 14.10 -18.60 -16.48
N ARG A 140 13.43 -18.11 -17.52
CA ARG A 140 13.91 -18.16 -18.91
C ARG A 140 14.95 -17.07 -19.23
N ILE A 141 15.07 -16.05 -18.38
CA ILE A 141 16.00 -14.95 -18.62
C ILE A 141 17.43 -15.45 -18.39
N PRO A 142 18.30 -15.43 -19.41
CA PRO A 142 19.67 -15.89 -19.27
C PRO A 142 20.46 -14.99 -18.32
N GLY A 143 21.43 -15.56 -17.60
CA GLY A 143 22.33 -14.83 -16.71
C GLY A 143 22.60 -15.56 -15.40
N ARG A 144 23.81 -15.39 -14.84
CA ARG A 144 24.23 -16.07 -13.60
C ARG A 144 23.87 -15.30 -12.33
N ASP A 145 23.67 -13.99 -12.46
CA ASP A 145 23.34 -13.08 -11.37
C ASP A 145 22.17 -12.17 -11.77
N ILE A 146 21.61 -11.46 -10.78
CA ILE A 146 20.44 -10.60 -10.99
C ILE A 146 20.73 -9.45 -11.95
N GLN A 147 21.95 -8.91 -11.96
CA GLN A 147 22.31 -7.76 -12.80
C GLN A 147 22.34 -8.14 -14.28
N SER A 148 22.94 -9.30 -14.58
CA SER A 148 22.97 -9.88 -15.92
C SER A 148 21.54 -10.19 -16.41
N ARG A 149 20.70 -10.75 -15.54
CA ARG A 149 19.31 -11.09 -15.89
C ARG A 149 18.46 -9.84 -16.10
N MET A 150 18.60 -8.83 -15.23
CA MET A 150 17.94 -7.54 -15.39
C MET A 150 18.32 -6.88 -16.71
N LYS A 151 19.62 -6.85 -17.05
CA LYS A 151 20.09 -6.33 -18.33
C LYS A 151 19.45 -7.08 -19.52
N ASN A 152 19.52 -8.40 -19.52
CA ASN A 152 19.01 -9.22 -20.62
C ASN A 152 17.48 -9.07 -20.78
N PHE A 153 16.73 -8.91 -19.70
CA PHE A 153 15.30 -8.63 -19.76
C PHE A 153 14.98 -7.25 -20.33
N LEU A 154 15.78 -6.22 -20.00
CA LEU A 154 15.54 -4.86 -20.49
C LEU A 154 15.95 -4.70 -21.95
N ASP A 155 16.96 -5.43 -22.42
CA ASP A 155 17.39 -5.45 -23.81
C ASP A 155 16.36 -6.19 -24.70
N GLU A 156 15.81 -7.31 -24.20
CA GLU A 156 14.81 -8.14 -24.90
C GLU A 156 13.67 -8.54 -23.95
N PRO A 157 12.69 -7.64 -23.71
CA PRO A 157 11.53 -7.97 -22.89
C PRO A 157 10.68 -9.01 -23.62
N SER A 158 10.64 -10.23 -23.06
CA SER A 158 9.91 -11.40 -23.58
C SER A 158 8.42 -11.20 -23.74
#